data_AF-A0A8T6S0M7-F1
#
_entry.id   AF-A0A8T6S0M7-F1
#
_cell.length_a   1.000
_cell.length_b   1.000
_cell.length_c   1.000
_cell.angle_alpha   90.00
_cell.angle_beta   90.00
_cell.angle_gamma   90.00
#
_symmetry.space_group_name_H-M   'P 1'
#
loop_
_entity.id
_entity.type
_entity.pdbx_description
1 polymer ?
#
loop_
_entity_poly.entity_id
_entity_poly.type
_entity_poly.pdbx_seq_one_letter_code
_entity_poly.pdbx_strand_id
1 'polypeptide(L)'
;TRLHVHLAGTHWEIENVRKQTGLVGSIAMAHQLGILDERTSLAHCIWLDRSEMEILAETGTQAVHCPSCNQICAIGVFPMVGLMELGVTCAIGT
;
A
#
# COMPACT_ATOMS: atom_id res chain seq x y z
N THR A 1 -3.26 8.90 -18.02
CA THR A 1 -1.94 8.59 -17.45
C THR A 1 -2.12 7.55 -16.35
N ARG A 2 -1.11 6.71 -16.04
CA ARG A 2 -1.15 5.77 -14.91
C ARG A 2 -0.16 6.26 -13.84
N LEU A 3 -0.52 6.17 -12.56
CA LEU A 3 0.36 6.53 -11.45
C LEU A 3 0.95 5.24 -10.85
N HIS A 4 2.26 5.23 -10.62
CA HIS A 4 2.96 4.16 -9.93
C HIS A 4 3.87 4.75 -8.87
N VAL A 5 3.73 4.32 -7.62
CA VAL A 5 4.48 4.87 -6.48
C VAL A 5 4.73 3.81 -5.41
N HIS A 6 5.81 3.97 -4.66
CA HIS A 6 6.12 3.12 -3.50
C HIS A 6 5.40 3.69 -2.28
N LEU A 7 4.55 2.88 -1.63
CA LEU A 7 3.84 3.26 -0.41
C LEU A 7 3.65 2.06 0.51
N ALA A 8 3.55 2.36 1.80
CA ALA A 8 3.35 1.40 2.89
C ALA A 8 4.40 0.29 2.87
N GLY A 9 5.64 0.63 2.47
CA GLY A 9 6.70 -0.34 2.24
C GLY A 9 7.53 -0.62 3.49
N THR A 10 7.65 0.35 4.40
CA THR A 10 8.51 0.20 5.59
C THR A 10 7.82 0.67 6.87
N HIS A 11 8.19 0.07 8.00
CA HIS A 11 7.66 0.48 9.31
C HIS A 11 8.00 1.95 9.63
N TRP A 12 9.20 2.39 9.26
CA TRP A 12 9.65 3.77 9.48
C TRP A 12 8.79 4.80 8.73
N GLU A 13 8.41 4.50 7.48
CA GLU A 13 7.49 5.33 6.70
C GLU A 13 6.17 5.52 7.45
N ILE A 14 5.56 4.43 7.91
CA ILE A 14 4.29 4.45 8.61
C ILE A 14 4.38 5.20 9.94
N GLU A 15 5.44 4.99 10.72
CA GLU A 15 5.68 5.76 11.94
C GLU A 15 5.80 7.26 11.66
N ASN A 16 6.52 7.63 10.61
CA ASN A 16 6.73 9.02 10.27
C ASN A 16 5.44 9.69 9.77
N VAL A 17 4.65 9.00 8.95
CA VAL A 17 3.31 9.49 8.54
C VAL A 17 2.42 9.68 9.76
N ARG A 18 2.33 8.69 10.65
CA ARG A 18 1.56 8.81 11.91
C ARG A 18 1.98 10.03 12.73
N LYS A 19 3.29 10.26 12.88
CA LYS A 19 3.84 11.40 13.63
C LYS A 19 3.52 12.74 12.97
N GLN A 20 3.56 12.82 11.64
CA GLN A 20 3.45 14.09 10.91
C GLN A 20 1.99 14.48 10.60
N THR A 21 1.12 13.51 10.35
CA THR A 21 -0.24 13.76 9.84
C THR A 21 -1.34 13.32 10.81
N GLY A 22 -1.00 12.47 11.80
CA GLY A 22 -1.99 11.83 12.67
C GLY A 22 -2.82 10.74 12.01
N LEU A 23 -2.55 10.41 10.74
CA LEU A 23 -3.25 9.36 9.99
C LEU A 23 -2.69 7.98 10.33
N VAL A 24 -3.50 6.94 10.09
CA VAL A 24 -3.13 5.55 10.43
C VAL A 24 -1.95 5.01 9.61
N GLY A 25 -1.71 5.55 8.42
CA GLY A 25 -0.62 5.14 7.52
C GLY A 25 -0.57 5.96 6.23
N SER A 26 0.33 5.58 5.33
CA SER A 26 0.60 6.32 4.10
C SER A 26 -0.44 6.14 3.00
N ILE A 27 -1.25 5.08 3.06
CA ILE A 27 -2.41 4.93 2.15
C ILE A 27 -3.52 5.89 2.56
N ALA A 28 -3.80 6.03 3.86
CA ALA A 28 -4.77 7.01 4.34
C ALA A 28 -4.36 8.45 3.94
N MET A 29 -3.05 8.74 3.99
CA MET A 29 -2.51 10.01 3.48
C MET A 29 -2.71 10.16 1.98
N ALA A 30 -2.37 9.15 1.17
CA ALA A 30 -2.56 9.17 -0.28
C ALA A 30 -4.05 9.34 -0.66
N HIS A 31 -4.96 8.74 0.11
CA HIS A 31 -6.39 8.90 -0.06
C HIS A 31 -6.84 10.35 0.17
N GLN A 32 -6.37 11.00 1.25
CA GLN A 32 -6.66 12.42 1.50
C GLN A 32 -6.12 13.35 0.39
N LEU A 33 -5.02 12.96 -0.26
CA LEU A 33 -4.45 13.69 -1.38
C LEU A 33 -5.19 13.45 -2.71
N GLY A 34 -6.14 12.51 -2.75
CA GLY A 34 -6.95 12.21 -3.95
C GLY A 34 -6.17 11.55 -5.08
N ILE A 35 -5.09 10.82 -4.77
CA ILE A 35 -4.21 10.19 -5.78
C ILE A 35 -4.48 8.69 -5.98
N LEU A 36 -5.51 8.15 -5.32
CA LEU A 36 -5.86 6.73 -5.35
C LEU A 36 -7.09 6.51 -6.25
N ASP A 37 -6.92 5.72 -7.31
CA ASP A 37 -7.95 5.34 -8.27
C ASP A 37 -7.58 4.02 -8.98
N GLU A 38 -8.42 3.56 -9.91
CA GLU A 38 -8.21 2.32 -10.67
C GLU A 38 -6.98 2.33 -11.60
N ARG A 39 -6.37 3.50 -11.78
CA ARG A 39 -5.18 3.75 -12.60
C ARG A 39 -3.92 3.93 -11.75
N THR A 40 -4.03 3.83 -10.43
CA THR A 40 -2.93 3.86 -9.48
C THR A 40 -2.49 2.46 -9.10
N SER A 41 -1.17 2.25 -9.08
CA SER A 41 -0.54 1.01 -8.63
C SER A 41 0.52 1.33 -7.58
N LEU A 42 0.51 0.57 -6.49
CA LEU A 42 1.35 0.82 -5.33
C LEU A 42 2.33 -0.34 -5.13
N ALA A 43 3.62 -0.04 -5.13
CA ALA A 43 4.65 -1.02 -4.85
C ALA A 43 4.81 -1.26 -3.34
N HIS A 44 5.08 -2.51 -2.99
CA HIS A 44 5.28 -3.04 -1.64
C HIS A 44 4.02 -3.27 -0.82
N CYS A 45 3.29 -2.23 -0.39
CA CYS A 45 2.07 -2.33 0.41
C CYS A 45 2.13 -3.37 1.55
N ILE A 46 3.21 -3.36 2.33
CA ILE A 46 3.50 -4.33 3.40
C ILE A 46 2.82 -3.93 4.70
N TRP A 47 3.01 -2.68 5.11
CA TRP A 47 2.60 -2.16 6.40
C TRP A 47 1.27 -1.41 6.27
N LEU A 48 0.19 -2.19 6.18
CA LEU A 48 -1.17 -1.69 6.02
C LEU A 48 -1.99 -1.91 7.28
N ASP A 49 -2.76 -0.89 7.67
CA ASP A 49 -3.92 -1.09 8.54
C ASP A 49 -5.11 -1.70 7.76
N ARG A 50 -6.03 -2.35 8.45
CA ARG A 50 -7.26 -2.89 7.81
C ARG A 50 -8.05 -1.79 7.10
N SER A 51 -8.19 -0.61 7.73
CA SER A 51 -8.88 0.52 7.11
C SER A 51 -8.21 1.01 5.83
N GLU A 52 -6.88 0.88 5.73
CA GLU A 52 -6.14 1.21 4.51
C GLU A 52 -6.37 0.18 3.40
N MET A 53 -6.50 -1.10 3.74
CA MET A 53 -6.86 -2.14 2.76
C MET A 53 -8.26 -1.90 2.19
N GLU A 54 -9.21 -1.47 3.03
CA GLU A 54 -10.57 -1.11 2.61
C GLU A 54 -10.55 0.09 1.64
N ILE A 55 -9.74 1.11 1.90
CA ILE A 55 -9.51 2.22 0.96
C ILE A 55 -8.99 1.73 -0.40
N LEU A 56 -8.03 0.81 -0.41
CA LEU A 56 -7.49 0.26 -1.68
C LEU A 56 -8.58 -0.46 -2.46
N ALA A 57 -9.44 -1.23 -1.78
CA ALA A 57 -10.55 -1.93 -2.40
C ALA A 57 -11.60 -0.95 -2.97
N GLU A 58 -12.01 0.05 -2.18
CA GLU A 58 -13.00 1.06 -2.57
C GLU A 58 -12.54 1.92 -3.75
N THR A 59 -11.26 2.29 -3.78
CA THR A 59 -10.69 3.13 -4.86
C THR A 59 -10.31 2.36 -6.11
N GLY A 60 -10.32 1.02 -6.07
CA GLY A 60 -9.82 0.18 -7.17
C GLY A 60 -8.29 0.25 -7.35
N THR A 61 -7.56 0.78 -6.36
CA THR A 61 -6.09 0.90 -6.40
C THR A 61 -5.45 -0.49 -6.38
N GLN A 62 -4.40 -0.68 -7.19
CA GLN A 62 -3.73 -1.97 -7.32
C GLN A 62 -2.54 -2.08 -6.36
N ALA A 63 -2.41 -3.21 -5.66
CA ALA A 63 -1.28 -3.51 -4.78
C ALA A 63 -0.27 -4.42 -5.48
N VAL A 64 1.00 -4.04 -5.55
CA VAL A 64 2.06 -4.78 -6.25
C VAL A 64 3.00 -5.42 -5.24
N HIS A 65 2.99 -6.75 -5.20
CA HIS A 65 3.90 -7.54 -4.39
C HIS A 65 5.27 -7.65 -5.06
N CYS A 66 6.33 -7.17 -4.39
CA CYS A 66 7.71 -7.20 -4.87
C CYS A 66 8.56 -8.18 -4.03
N PRO A 67 8.37 -9.52 -4.13
CA PRO A 67 8.91 -10.50 -3.19
C PRO A 67 10.43 -10.44 -3.04
N SER A 68 11.17 -10.36 -4.14
CA SER A 68 12.63 -10.35 -4.14
C SER A 68 13.19 -9.15 -3.37
N CYS A 69 12.71 -7.94 -3.67
CA CYS A 69 13.13 -6.73 -2.96
C CYS A 69 12.70 -6.76 -1.49
N ASN A 70 11.46 -7.19 -1.21
CA ASN A 70 10.94 -7.27 0.15
C ASN A 70 11.81 -8.17 1.04
N GLN A 71 12.29 -9.29 0.49
CA GLN A 71 13.18 -10.23 1.17
C GLN A 71 14.62 -9.70 1.31
N ILE A 72 15.21 -9.18 0.23
CA ILE A 72 16.59 -8.65 0.24
C ILE A 72 16.73 -7.49 1.23
N CYS A 73 15.74 -6.60 1.28
CA CYS A 73 15.76 -5.43 2.15
C CYS A 73 15.18 -5.70 3.55
N ALA A 74 14.71 -6.92 3.82
CA ALA A 74 14.09 -7.32 5.09
C ALA A 74 12.97 -6.38 5.57
N ILE A 75 12.14 -5.87 4.64
CA ILE A 75 11.14 -4.83 4.94
C ILE A 75 9.77 -5.37 5.38
N GLY A 76 9.51 -6.67 5.21
CA GLY A 76 8.35 -7.37 5.78
C GLY A 76 7.59 -8.26 4.81
N VAL A 77 6.37 -8.66 5.21
CA VAL A 77 5.53 -9.62 4.50
C VAL A 77 4.31 -8.92 3.90
N PHE A 78 4.10 -9.09 2.60
CA PHE A 78 2.92 -8.56 1.91
C PHE A 78 1.63 -9.25 2.43
N PRO A 79 0.61 -8.51 2.88
CA PRO A 79 -0.61 -9.05 3.47
C PRO A 79 -1.58 -9.59 2.41
N MET A 80 -1.13 -10.57 1.61
CA MET A 80 -1.84 -11.08 0.43
C MET A 80 -3.26 -11.54 0.74
N VAL A 81 -3.44 -12.33 1.79
CA VAL A 81 -4.75 -12.91 2.14
C VAL A 81 -5.76 -11.82 2.42
N GLY A 82 -5.44 -10.86 3.29
CA GLY A 82 -6.35 -9.77 3.66
C GLY A 82 -6.71 -8.87 2.48
N LEU A 83 -5.73 -8.58 1.60
CA LEU A 83 -5.97 -7.80 0.39
C LEU A 83 -6.89 -8.53 -0.59
N MET A 84 -6.68 -9.84 -0.81
CA MET A 84 -7.50 -10.64 -1.71
C MET A 84 -8.92 -10.85 -1.17
N GLU A 85 -9.09 -11.03 0.14
CA GLU A 85 -10.41 -11.14 0.78
C GLU A 85 -11.26 -9.88 0.60
N LEU A 86 -10.63 -8.70 0.59
CA LEU A 86 -11.29 -7.41 0.35
C LEU A 86 -11.47 -7.09 -1.15
N GLY A 87 -11.02 -7.97 -2.06
CA GLY A 87 -11.15 -7.78 -3.51
C GLY A 87 -10.12 -6.81 -4.11
N VAL A 88 -9.04 -6.50 -3.40
CA VAL A 88 -7.96 -5.64 -3.93
C VAL A 88 -7.24 -6.37 -5.07
N THR A 89 -7.07 -5.69 -6.20
CA THR A 89 -6.28 -6.23 -7.31
C THR A 89 -4.81 -6.32 -6.91
N CYS A 90 -4.29 -7.53 -6.83
CA CYS A 90 -2.90 -7.81 -6.50
C CYS A 90 -2.09 -8.19 -7.74
N ALA A 91 -0.88 -7.66 -7.88
CA ALA A 91 0.06 -7.97 -8.96
C ALA A 91 1.44 -8.36 -8.43
N ILE A 92 2.34 -8.83 -9.31
CA ILE A 92 3.75 -9.12 -8.99
C ILE A 92 4.66 -8.12 -9.71
N GLY A 93 5.64 -7.59 -9.00
CA GLY A 93 6.70 -6.72 -9.52
C GLY A 93 8.09 -7.27 -9.21
N THR A 94 9.08 -6.91 -10.03
CA THR A 94 10.49 -7.33 -9.91
C THR A 94 11.40 -6.13 -9.75
#